data_AF-A0A2V7Y8N5-F1
#
_entry.id   AF-A0A2V7Y8N5-F1
#
_cell.length_a   1.000
_cell.length_b   1.000
_cell.length_c   1.000
_cell.angle_alpha   90.00
_cell.angle_beta   90.00
_cell.angle_gamma   90.00
#
_symmetry.space_group_name_H-M   'P 1'
#
loop_
_entity.id
_entity.type
_entity.pdbx_description
1 polymer ?
#
loop_
_entity_poly.entity_id
_entity_poly.type
_entity_poly.pdbx_seq_one_letter_code
_entity_poly.pdbx_strand_id
1 'polypeptide(L)'
;MKRWRKALIASAIAVAVLAAGGFTYYQLLKAGIVHYGRYDHRDRGSLNVGAAAPDLDLTMYDGSPVRLSQLWGERPVFLVFGSCT
;
A
#
# COMPACT_ATOMS: atom_id res chain seq x y z
N MET A 1 0.48 10.09 46.67
CA MET A 1 -0.48 10.06 45.54
C MET A 1 -1.46 8.91 45.71
N LYS A 2 -2.78 9.15 45.71
CA LYS A 2 -3.80 8.09 45.81
C LYS A 2 -3.62 7.08 44.67
N ARG A 3 -3.85 5.78 44.96
CA ARG A 3 -3.59 4.65 44.06
C ARG A 3 -4.27 4.78 42.67
N TRP A 4 -5.45 5.38 42.58
CA TRP A 4 -6.17 5.61 41.32
C TRP A 4 -5.43 6.55 40.35
N ARG A 5 -4.74 7.59 40.84
CA ARG A 5 -3.94 8.49 39.99
C ARG A 5 -2.76 7.76 39.35
N LYS A 6 -2.11 6.87 40.11
CA LYS A 6 -1.01 6.04 39.58
C LYS A 6 -1.52 5.06 38.50
N ALA A 7 -2.70 4.48 38.71
CA ALA A 7 -3.33 3.59 37.74
C ALA A 7 -3.69 4.32 36.42
N LEU A 8 -4.24 5.54 36.52
CA LEU A 8 -4.55 6.35 35.34
C LEU A 8 -3.30 6.73 34.54
N ILE A 9 -2.22 7.13 35.22
CA ILE A 9 -0.96 7.46 34.55
C ILE A 9 -0.37 6.22 33.87
N ALA A 10 -0.36 5.08 34.56
CA ALA A 10 0.12 3.82 33.98
C ALA A 10 -0.69 3.39 32.74
N SER A 11 -2.02 3.54 32.80
CA SER A 11 -2.90 3.26 31.68
C SER A 11 -2.65 4.21 30.50
N ALA A 12 -2.51 5.51 30.75
CA ALA A 12 -2.22 6.49 29.72
C ALA A 12 -0.87 6.21 29.02
N ILE A 13 0.16 5.84 29.78
CA ILE A 13 1.45 5.44 29.23
C ILE A 13 1.31 4.18 28.38
N ALA A 14 0.60 3.16 28.87
CA ALA A 14 0.39 1.92 28.11
C ALA A 14 -0.32 2.18 26.77
N VAL A 15 -1.36 3.01 26.78
CA VAL A 15 -2.07 3.40 25.55
C VAL A 15 -1.15 4.16 24.61
N ALA A 16 -0.37 5.11 25.10
CA ALA A 16 0.57 5.88 24.29
C ALA A 16 1.63 4.97 23.63
N VAL A 17 2.18 4.01 24.38
CA VAL A 17 3.15 3.04 23.85
C VAL A 17 2.54 2.16 22.77
N LEU A 18 1.33 1.64 23.00
CA LEU A 18 0.61 0.84 22.00
C LEU A 18 0.32 1.63 20.73
N ALA A 19 -0.14 2.88 20.87
CA ALA A 19 -0.41 3.76 19.74
C ALA A 19 0.86 4.08 18.94
N ALA A 20 1.96 4.42 19.63
CA ALA A 20 3.24 4.71 18.98
C ALA A 20 3.81 3.46 18.28
N GLY A 21 3.73 2.29 18.91
CA GLY A 21 4.15 1.01 18.34
C GLY A 21 3.32 0.66 17.09
N GLY A 22 2.00 0.74 17.18
CA GLY A 22 1.10 0.49 16.05
C GLY A 22 1.32 1.46 14.89
N PHE A 23 1.49 2.74 15.18
CA PHE A 23 1.78 3.75 14.14
C PHE A 23 3.12 3.49 13.47
N THR A 24 4.17 3.17 14.24
CA THR A 24 5.50 2.87 13.70
C THR A 24 5.45 1.63 12.80
N TYR A 25 4.78 0.57 13.26
CA TYR A 25 4.59 -0.65 12.48
C TYR A 25 3.85 -0.38 11.15
N TYR A 26 2.78 0.42 11.19
CA TYR A 26 2.05 0.84 10.00
C TYR A 26 2.93 1.61 9.00
N GLN A 27 3.76 2.54 9.50
CA GLN A 27 4.68 3.31 8.65
C GLN A 27 5.75 2.43 8.02
N LEU A 28 6.28 1.43 8.74
CA LEU A 28 7.25 0.46 8.22
C LEU A 28 6.63 -0.48 7.17
N LEU A 29 5.39 -0.94 7.40
CA LEU A 29 4.61 -1.68 6.40
C LEU A 29 4.43 -0.86 5.12
N LYS A 30 4.01 0.41 5.25
CA LYS A 30 3.82 1.32 4.11
C LYS A 30 5.13 1.61 3.36
N ALA A 31 6.25 1.65 4.08
CA ALA A 31 7.57 1.83 3.50
C ALA A 31 8.09 0.55 2.81
N GLY A 32 7.41 -0.59 2.94
CA GLY A 32 7.86 -1.88 2.40
C GLY A 32 9.04 -2.48 3.17
N ILE A 33 9.30 -2.03 4.40
CA ILE A 33 10.38 -2.58 5.26
C ILE A 33 9.92 -3.85 5.96
N VAL A 34 8.62 -3.92 6.28
CA VAL A 34 7.99 -5.10 6.88
C VAL A 34 7.17 -5.81 5.80
N HIS A 35 7.47 -7.08 5.56
CA HIS A 35 6.79 -7.94 4.60
C HIS A 35 5.87 -8.94 5.32
N TYR A 36 4.68 -9.20 4.75
CA TYR A 36 3.75 -10.22 5.21
C TYR A 36 4.24 -11.62 4.80
N GLY A 37 5.26 -12.10 5.51
CA GLY A 37 5.78 -13.47 5.37
C GLY A 37 6.54 -13.70 4.07
N ARG A 38 6.76 -14.99 3.74
CA ARG A 38 7.63 -15.43 2.65
C ARG A 38 7.14 -15.06 1.24
N TYR A 39 5.84 -14.83 1.10
CA TYR A 39 5.18 -14.62 -0.20
C TYR A 39 4.94 -13.15 -0.54
N ASP A 40 5.29 -12.23 0.38
CA ASP A 40 5.19 -10.81 0.13
C ASP A 40 6.45 -10.32 -0.61
N HIS A 41 6.33 -10.28 -1.94
CA HIS A 41 7.33 -9.75 -2.86
C HIS A 41 6.96 -8.35 -3.35
N ARG A 42 6.23 -7.56 -2.55
CA ARG A 42 5.83 -6.21 -2.94
C ARG A 42 7.03 -5.28 -2.85
N ASP A 43 7.59 -4.97 -4.01
CA ASP A 43 8.54 -3.87 -4.16
C ASP A 43 7.80 -2.59 -4.53
N ARG A 44 8.27 -1.45 -3.99
CA ARG A 44 7.70 -0.16 -4.32
C ARG A 44 8.09 0.21 -5.75
N GLY A 45 7.10 0.26 -6.64
CA GLY A 45 7.28 0.70 -8.02
C GLY A 45 7.63 2.19 -8.14
N SER A 46 8.00 2.61 -9.35
CA SER A 46 8.44 3.97 -9.69
C SER A 46 7.31 4.90 -10.17
N LEU A 47 6.05 4.47 -10.08
CA LEU A 47 4.90 5.26 -10.52
C LEU A 47 4.67 6.48 -9.62
N ASN A 48 4.51 7.65 -10.24
CA ASN A 48 4.27 8.92 -9.55
C ASN A 48 3.05 9.63 -10.14
N VAL A 49 2.25 10.28 -9.29
CA VAL A 49 1.07 11.06 -9.73
C VAL A 49 1.53 12.23 -10.61
N GLY A 50 0.89 12.40 -11.76
CA GLY A 50 1.23 13.43 -12.75
C GLY A 50 2.37 13.04 -13.71
N ALA A 51 3.06 11.93 -13.47
CA ALA A 51 4.00 11.37 -14.44
C ALA A 51 3.27 10.66 -15.58
N ALA A 52 3.93 10.54 -16.74
CA ALA A 52 3.44 9.73 -17.84
C ALA A 52 3.27 8.27 -17.40
N ALA A 53 2.12 7.67 -17.74
CA ALA A 53 1.92 6.24 -17.52
C ALA A 53 2.87 5.44 -18.44
N PRO A 54 3.50 4.36 -17.94
CA PRO A 54 4.27 3.45 -18.78
C PRO A 54 3.39 2.88 -19.89
N ASP A 55 3.95 2.82 -21.09
CA ASP A 55 3.26 2.22 -22.23
C ASP A 55 3.61 0.73 -22.28
N LEU A 56 2.57 -0.11 -22.28
CA LEU A 56 2.70 -1.57 -22.16
C LEU A 56 2.06 -2.23 -23.38
N ASP A 57 2.76 -3.19 -23.95
CA ASP A 57 2.19 -4.14 -24.91
C ASP A 57 1.56 -5.29 -24.12
N LEU A 58 0.25 -5.46 -24.25
CA LEU A 58 -0.56 -6.41 -23.50
C LEU A 58 -1.29 -7.35 -24.46
N THR A 59 -1.63 -8.53 -23.96
CA THR A 59 -2.51 -9.46 -24.66
C THR A 59 -3.86 -9.49 -23.95
N MET A 60 -4.92 -9.24 -24.70
CA MET A 60 -6.30 -9.27 -24.20
C MET A 60 -6.79 -10.71 -24.00
N TYR A 61 -7.92 -10.88 -23.31
CA TYR A 61 -8.51 -12.20 -23.05
C TYR A 61 -8.89 -12.97 -24.33
N ASP A 62 -9.14 -12.28 -25.42
CA ASP A 62 -9.43 -12.87 -26.74
C ASP A 62 -8.16 -13.19 -27.55
N GLY A 63 -6.97 -12.97 -26.97
CA GLY A 63 -5.68 -13.19 -27.63
C GLY A 63 -5.22 -12.04 -28.52
N SER A 64 -6.01 -10.98 -28.68
CA SER A 64 -5.60 -9.82 -29.46
C SER A 64 -4.52 -9.00 -28.73
N PRO A 65 -3.53 -8.43 -29.47
CA PRO A 65 -2.57 -7.50 -28.89
C PRO A 65 -3.23 -6.14 -28.68
N VAL A 66 -2.92 -5.47 -27.57
CA VAL A 66 -3.29 -4.09 -27.31
C VAL A 66 -2.12 -3.34 -26.71
N ARG A 67 -1.92 -2.09 -27.13
CA ARG A 67 -0.95 -1.20 -26.51
C ARG A 67 -1.69 -0.24 -25.59
N LEU A 68 -1.26 -0.12 -24.34
CA LEU A 68 -2.01 0.58 -23.30
C LEU A 68 -2.31 2.04 -23.68
N SER A 69 -1.37 2.70 -24.38
CA SER A 69 -1.55 4.07 -24.88
C SER A 69 -2.70 4.26 -25.86
N GLN A 70 -3.15 3.20 -26.52
CA GLN A 70 -4.31 3.24 -27.41
C GLN A 70 -5.62 3.41 -26.64
N LEU A 71 -5.65 3.09 -25.34
CA LEU A 71 -6.87 3.09 -24.54
C LEU A 71 -7.19 4.45 -23.90
N TRP A 72 -6.17 5.27 -23.60
CA TRP A 72 -6.36 6.54 -22.84
C TRP A 72 -6.44 7.81 -23.70
N GLY A 73 -6.43 7.68 -25.03
CA GLY A 73 -6.47 8.84 -25.93
C GLY A 73 -7.82 9.57 -25.93
N GLU A 74 -8.93 8.84 -25.92
CA GLU A 74 -10.28 9.41 -26.05
C GLU A 74 -10.99 9.61 -24.71
N ARG A 75 -10.59 8.85 -23.68
CA ARG A 75 -11.24 8.82 -22.37
C ARG A 75 -10.25 8.40 -21.27
N PRO A 76 -10.49 8.81 -20.01
CA PRO A 76 -9.70 8.32 -18.89
C PRO A 76 -9.74 6.79 -18.78
N VAL A 77 -8.60 6.18 -18.47
CA VAL A 77 -8.45 4.73 -18.27
C VAL A 77 -8.16 4.44 -16.80
N PHE A 78 -8.87 3.46 -16.26
CA PHE A 78 -8.56 2.85 -14.97
C PHE A 78 -7.89 1.50 -15.20
N LEU A 79 -6.66 1.34 -14.69
CA LEU A 79 -5.93 0.08 -14.72
C LEU A 79 -5.93 -0.54 -13.32
N VAL A 80 -6.34 -1.80 -13.24
CA VAL A 80 -6.35 -2.56 -11.99
C VAL A 80 -5.44 -3.78 -12.17
N PHE A 81 -4.42 -3.89 -11.34
CA PHE A 81 -3.59 -5.09 -11.25
C PHE A 81 -4.24 -6.07 -10.30
N GLY A 82 -4.57 -7.26 -10.80
CA GLY A 82 -5.13 -8.33 -10.01
C GLY A 82 -4.73 -9.68 -10.58
N SER A 83 -4.72 -10.69 -9.71
CA SER A 83 -4.59 -12.09 -10.09
C SER A 83 -5.82 -12.83 -9.60
N CYS A 84 -6.41 -13.68 -10.44
CA CYS A 84 -7.33 -14.71 -9.95
C CYS A 84 -6.49 -15.78 -9.26
N THR A 85 -6.48 -15.78 -7.93
CA THR A 85 -5.96 -16.87 -7.10
C THR A 85 -7.08 -17.77 -6.65
#